data_AF-A0A7C3N1J1-F1
#
_entry.id   AF-A0A7C3N1J1-F1
#
_cell.length_a   1.000
_cell.length_b   1.000
_cell.length_c   1.000
_cell.angle_alpha   90.00
_cell.angle_beta   90.00
_cell.angle_gamma   90.00
#
_symmetry.space_group_name_H-M   'P 1'
#
loop_
_entity.id
_entity.type
_entity.pdbx_description
1 polymer ?
#
loop_
_entity_poly.entity_id
_entity_poly.type
_entity_poly.pdbx_seq_one_letter_code
_entity_poly.pdbx_strand_id
1 'polypeptide(L)'
;MAKYGNGLLPLSNTPIEDFKKILSRVTEIVSREGKKILLAPSLTYPDGLGESPDIWLSKVERYFKAGSDMIIIDFSMTKVPPRMR
;
A
#
# COMPACT_ATOMS: atom_id res chain seq x y z
N MET A 1 -7.52 19.86 -5.14
CA MET A 1 -6.57 19.62 -6.24
C MET A 1 -5.27 19.10 -5.65
N ALA A 2 -4.83 17.91 -6.07
CA ALA A 2 -3.45 17.47 -5.81
C ALA A 2 -2.54 18.23 -6.79
N LYS A 3 -2.00 19.37 -6.33
CA LYS A 3 -1.26 20.29 -7.20
C LYS A 3 0.10 19.74 -7.65
N TYR A 4 0.65 18.77 -6.92
CA TYR A 4 2.00 18.24 -7.10
C TYR A 4 2.04 16.71 -6.91
N GLY A 5 3.02 16.08 -7.56
CA GLY A 5 3.27 14.64 -7.48
C GLY A 5 2.46 13.80 -8.48
N ASN A 6 2.97 12.61 -8.77
CA ASN A 6 2.33 11.62 -9.66
C ASN A 6 1.73 10.44 -8.88
N GLY A 7 1.78 10.49 -7.55
CA GLY A 7 1.37 9.40 -6.70
C GLY A 7 1.16 9.84 -5.25
N LEU A 8 0.51 8.98 -4.49
CA LEU A 8 0.30 9.11 -3.07
C LEU A 8 0.85 7.87 -2.37
N LEU A 9 1.64 8.10 -1.33
CA LEU A 9 2.14 7.10 -0.42
C LEU A 9 1.44 7.31 0.94
N PRO A 10 0.40 6.53 1.25
CA PRO A 10 -0.22 6.55 2.57
C PRO A 10 0.79 6.19 3.66
N LEU A 11 0.45 6.53 4.91
CA LEU A 11 1.27 6.12 6.06
C LEU A 11 1.47 4.61 6.08
N SER A 12 2.65 4.18 6.54
CA SER A 12 2.95 2.76 6.68
C SER A 12 1.87 2.06 7.50
N ASN A 13 1.47 0.87 7.04
CA ASN A 13 0.46 0.03 7.67
C ASN A 13 -0.93 0.68 7.76
N THR A 14 -1.23 1.66 6.90
CA THR A 14 -2.59 2.22 6.77
C THR A 14 -3.59 1.07 6.65
N PRO A 15 -4.59 0.97 7.54
CA PRO A 15 -5.60 -0.08 7.48
C PRO A 15 -6.29 -0.12 6.12
N ILE A 16 -6.58 -1.32 5.62
CA ILE A 16 -7.12 -1.49 4.26
C ILE A 16 -8.43 -0.71 4.03
N GLU A 17 -9.26 -0.55 5.06
CA GLU A 17 -10.51 0.21 4.93
C GLU A 17 -10.26 1.72 4.84
N ASP A 18 -9.22 2.23 5.50
CA ASP A 18 -8.81 3.62 5.35
C ASP A 18 -8.09 3.85 4.02
N PHE A 19 -7.33 2.85 3.54
CA PHE A 19 -6.78 2.86 2.19
C PHE A 19 -7.86 2.97 1.11
N LYS A 20 -8.96 2.18 1.22
CA LYS A 20 -10.10 2.28 0.28
C LYS A 20 -10.76 3.66 0.31
N LYS A 21 -10.89 4.28 1.50
CA LYS A 21 -11.40 5.66 1.60
C LYS A 21 -10.49 6.65 0.90
N ILE A 22 -9.17 6.52 1.07
CA ILE A 22 -8.18 7.35 0.38
C ILE A 22 -8.32 7.17 -1.14
N LEU A 23 -8.34 5.93 -1.62
CA LEU A 23 -8.51 5.61 -3.04
C LEU A 23 -9.79 6.22 -3.61
N SER A 24 -10.92 6.07 -2.92
CA SER A 24 -12.21 6.64 -3.36
C SER A 24 -12.12 8.16 -3.52
N ARG A 25 -11.52 8.85 -2.55
CA ARG A 25 -11.39 10.32 -2.59
C ARG A 25 -10.41 10.77 -3.68
N VAL A 26 -9.30 10.06 -3.84
CA VAL A 26 -8.32 10.35 -4.90
C VAL A 26 -8.97 10.14 -6.27
N THR A 27 -9.68 9.03 -6.47
CA THR A 27 -10.36 8.72 -7.74
C THR A 27 -11.40 9.79 -8.09
N GLU A 28 -12.19 10.24 -7.13
CA GLU A 28 -13.17 11.32 -7.35
C GLU A 28 -12.50 12.61 -7.83
N ILE A 29 -11.41 13.03 -7.18
CA ILE A 29 -10.69 14.26 -7.54
C ILE A 29 -10.04 14.12 -8.92
N VAL A 30 -9.41 12.98 -9.16
CA VAL A 30 -8.61 12.72 -10.37
C VAL A 30 -9.47 12.52 -11.60
N SER A 31 -10.66 11.90 -11.45
CA SER A 31 -11.64 11.76 -12.54
C SER A 31 -12.08 13.12 -13.10
N ARG A 32 -12.12 14.17 -12.27
CA ARG A 32 -12.43 15.54 -12.70
C ARG A 32 -11.28 16.23 -13.41
N GLU A 33 -10.04 15.82 -13.13
CA GLU A 33 -8.82 16.44 -13.64
C GLU A 33 -8.19 15.69 -14.82
N GLY A 34 -8.70 14.50 -15.18
CA GLY A 34 -8.19 13.67 -16.29
C GLY A 34 -6.75 13.15 -16.08
N LYS A 35 -6.26 13.16 -14.83
CA LYS A 35 -4.93 12.66 -14.48
C LYS A 35 -5.00 11.18 -14.08
N LYS A 36 -3.85 10.52 -13.93
CA LYS A 36 -3.73 9.27 -13.19
C LYS A 36 -2.83 9.53 -11.98
N ILE A 37 -3.23 9.06 -10.81
CA ILE A 37 -2.40 9.11 -9.58
C ILE A 37 -2.11 7.68 -9.17
N LEU A 38 -0.84 7.37 -8.95
CA LEU A 38 -0.40 6.08 -8.44
C LEU A 38 -0.64 5.99 -6.92
N LEU A 39 -1.26 4.91 -6.44
CA LEU A 39 -1.46 4.68 -5.02
C LEU A 39 -0.62 3.51 -4.51
N ALA A 40 0.36 3.82 -3.65
CA ALA A 40 1.32 2.86 -3.14
C ALA A 40 1.36 2.80 -1.61
N PRO A 41 0.60 1.90 -0.94
CA PRO A 41 0.73 1.69 0.49
C PRO A 41 2.06 1.02 0.82
N SER A 42 2.57 1.32 2.01
CA SER A 42 3.74 0.64 2.58
C SER A 42 3.32 -0.32 3.68
N LEU A 43 3.85 -1.54 3.68
CA LEU A 43 3.63 -2.56 4.70
C LEU A 43 4.97 -2.90 5.36
N THR A 44 5.09 -2.61 6.65
CA THR A 44 6.31 -2.91 7.41
C THR A 44 6.34 -4.37 7.84
N TYR A 45 7.52 -4.98 7.81
CA TYR A 45 7.73 -6.28 8.44
C TYR A 45 8.08 -6.11 9.93
N PRO A 46 7.54 -6.95 10.84
CA PRO A 46 6.44 -7.90 10.63
C PRO A 46 5.06 -7.26 10.82
N ASP A 47 4.97 -6.10 11.49
CA ASP A 47 3.71 -5.57 12.01
C ASP A 47 2.64 -5.34 10.92
N GLY A 48 3.05 -4.79 9.79
CA GLY A 48 2.20 -4.54 8.63
C GLY A 48 2.06 -5.71 7.67
N LEU A 49 3.12 -6.48 7.46
CA LEU A 49 3.21 -7.50 6.43
C LEU A 49 2.88 -8.92 6.93
N GLY A 50 3.13 -9.20 8.21
CA GLY A 50 3.12 -10.53 8.83
C GLY A 50 4.49 -11.21 8.82
N GLU A 51 4.59 -12.39 9.42
CA GLU A 51 5.85 -13.13 9.56
C GLU A 51 6.08 -14.21 8.50
N SER A 52 5.01 -14.73 7.87
CA SER A 52 5.12 -15.80 6.89
C SER A 52 4.83 -15.36 5.46
N PRO A 53 5.46 -15.98 4.45
CA PRO A 53 5.25 -15.65 3.03
C PRO A 53 3.79 -15.76 2.59
N ASP A 54 3.08 -16.74 3.11
CA ASP A 54 1.66 -17.01 2.86
C ASP A 54 0.79 -15.84 3.37
N ILE A 55 1.12 -15.29 4.54
CA ILE A 55 0.47 -14.08 5.06
C ILE A 55 0.81 -12.87 4.19
N TRP A 56 2.06 -12.75 3.72
CA TRP A 56 2.49 -11.64 2.86
C TRP A 56 1.70 -11.62 1.55
N LEU A 57 1.61 -12.77 0.87
CA LEU A 57 0.85 -12.94 -0.37
C LEU A 57 -0.61 -12.55 -0.16
N SER A 58 -1.25 -13.07 0.88
CA SER A 58 -2.64 -12.74 1.22
C SER A 58 -2.85 -11.24 1.44
N LYS A 59 -1.95 -10.57 2.17
CA LYS A 59 -2.04 -9.11 2.38
C LYS A 59 -1.82 -8.34 1.08
N VAL A 60 -0.77 -8.66 0.33
CA VAL A 60 -0.44 -8.03 -0.97
C VAL A 60 -1.62 -8.14 -1.93
N GLU A 61 -2.20 -9.33 -2.07
CA GLU A 61 -3.39 -9.54 -2.90
C GLU A 61 -4.58 -8.69 -2.46
N ARG A 62 -4.82 -8.56 -1.15
CA ARG A 62 -5.93 -7.75 -0.63
C ARG A 62 -5.78 -6.28 -1.01
N TYR A 63 -4.58 -5.71 -0.93
CA TYR A 63 -4.34 -4.32 -1.33
C TYR A 63 -4.41 -4.11 -2.85
N PHE A 64 -3.94 -5.06 -3.66
CA PHE A 64 -4.14 -5.03 -5.12
C PHE A 64 -5.63 -5.11 -5.49
N LYS A 65 -6.38 -6.04 -4.88
CA LYS A 65 -7.85 -6.15 -5.04
C LYS A 65 -8.57 -4.87 -4.59
N ALA A 66 -8.00 -4.15 -3.62
CA ALA A 66 -8.51 -2.87 -3.17
C ALA A 66 -8.16 -1.68 -4.09
N GLY A 67 -7.37 -1.89 -5.15
CA GLY A 67 -7.06 -0.87 -6.17
C GLY A 67 -5.69 -0.18 -6.03
N SER A 68 -4.75 -0.78 -5.30
CA SER A 68 -3.37 -0.31 -5.28
C SER A 68 -2.65 -0.58 -6.60
N ASP A 69 -1.86 0.38 -7.11
CA ASP A 69 -1.02 0.19 -8.30
C ASP A 69 0.31 -0.52 -7.99
N MET A 70 0.81 -0.38 -6.76
CA MET A 70 2.11 -0.87 -6.31
C MET A 70 2.10 -1.00 -4.79
N ILE A 71 2.81 -1.95 -4.21
CA ILE A 71 2.94 -2.07 -2.76
C ILE A 71 4.42 -2.01 -2.39
N ILE A 72 4.75 -1.20 -1.39
CA ILE A 72 6.09 -1.12 -0.83
C ILE A 72 6.15 -2.09 0.36
N ILE A 73 7.15 -2.96 0.34
CA ILE A 73 7.45 -3.85 1.46
C ILE A 73 8.65 -3.27 2.20
N ASP A 74 8.44 -2.91 3.46
CA ASP A 74 9.43 -2.21 4.28
C ASP A 74 10.04 -3.15 5.33
N PHE A 75 11.30 -3.51 5.13
CA PHE A 75 12.09 -4.35 6.04
C PHE A 75 13.04 -3.54 6.94
N SER A 76 12.90 -2.21 6.99
CA SER A 76 13.80 -1.34 7.76
C SER A 76 13.56 -1.41 9.28
N MET A 77 12.36 -1.80 9.71
CA MET A 77 11.95 -1.76 11.12
C MET A 77 12.57 -2.88 11.97
N THR A 78 12.95 -4.01 11.37
CA THR A 78 13.60 -5.12 12.08
C THR A 78 14.31 -6.08 11.12
N LYS A 79 15.17 -6.94 11.66
CA LYS A 79 15.83 -8.00 10.88
C LYS A 79 14.81 -9.04 10.44
N VAL A 80 14.71 -9.28 9.14
CA VAL A 80 14.04 -10.47 8.60
C VAL A 80 14.90 -11.68 8.97
N PRO A 81 14.39 -12.66 9.74
CA PRO A 81 15.16 -13.85 10.04
C PRO A 81 15.53 -14.54 8.72
N PRO A 82 16.81 -14.89 8.49
CA PRO A 82 17.17 -15.69 7.33
C PRO A 82 16.42 -17.02 7.44
N ARG A 83 15.72 -17.43 6.39
CA ARG A 83 15.09 -18.76 6.36
C ARG A 83 16.19 -19.80 6.60
N MET A 84 16.08 -20.57 7.67
CA MET A 84 16.86 -21.81 7.78
C MET A 84 16.35 -22.74 6.68
N ARG A 85 17.23 -23.04 5.73
CA ARG A 85 17.03 -24.12 4.75
C ARG A 85 17.12 -25.46 5.44
#